data_AF-A0A0D7AKA6-F1
#
_entry.id   AF-A0A0D7AKA6-F1
#
_cell.length_a   1.000
_cell.length_b   1.000
_cell.length_c   1.000
_cell.angle_alpha   90.00
_cell.angle_beta   90.00
_cell.angle_gamma   90.00
#
_symmetry.space_group_name_H-M   'P 1'
#
loop_
_entity.id
_entity.type
_entity.pdbx_description
1 polymer ?
#
loop_
_entity_poly.entity_id
_entity_poly.type
_entity_poly.pdbx_seq_one_letter_code
_entity_poly.pdbx_strand_id
1 'polypeptide(L)'
;MAENVQSSTCPVLAGENNFTIWKIRIKAKLASAKVAGIAYGTDTRESITAAVAAATTSSISAIGSSTIQPTDSWDIRDQKAHGIIIEHLSDSLMMNMRWDGTVGEPLTDHITCIRSLGSQLRSMIKSIDDEFTAFLLLHSLPNEDPWSTLRTSILNSIPANSKLTFADVETRITLQATSMSSTVSSASTTALASKAMKHCEVHGDCGHSTEDCNALKAAKSARSAGKAAKAKVKAQISEPDSDSD
;
A
#
# COMPACT_ATOMS: atom_id res chain seq x y z
N MET A 1 46.29 -1.60 31.08
CA MET A 1 45.92 -1.12 29.74
C MET A 1 44.51 -1.61 29.48
N ALA A 2 43.52 -0.72 29.40
CA ALA A 2 42.15 -1.11 29.11
C ALA A 2 42.01 -1.22 27.60
N GLU A 3 41.94 -2.45 27.09
CA GLU A 3 41.55 -2.72 25.71
C GLU A 3 40.13 -2.21 25.52
N ASN A 4 40.03 -1.08 24.82
CA ASN A 4 38.80 -0.59 24.23
C ASN A 4 38.41 -1.56 23.11
N VAL A 5 37.74 -2.65 23.48
CA VAL A 5 36.98 -3.47 22.54
C VAL A 5 35.83 -2.58 22.07
N GLN A 6 36.08 -1.73 21.08
CA GLN A 6 35.02 -1.19 20.25
C GLN A 6 34.39 -2.39 19.56
N SER A 7 33.39 -2.99 20.23
CA SER A 7 32.43 -3.88 19.60
C SER A 7 31.97 -3.18 18.34
N SER A 8 32.39 -3.68 17.18
CA SER A 8 32.05 -3.11 15.88
C SER A 8 30.59 -3.44 15.59
N THR A 9 29.68 -2.85 16.36
CA THR A 9 28.26 -3.02 16.17
C THR A 9 27.94 -2.46 14.79
N CYS A 10 27.41 -3.32 13.92
CA CYS A 10 26.92 -2.88 12.63
C CYS A 10 25.79 -1.88 12.92
N PRO A 11 25.94 -0.60 12.51
CA PRO A 11 24.97 0.42 12.79
C PRO A 11 23.70 0.02 12.10
N VAL A 12 22.59 0.45 12.67
CA VAL A 12 21.28 0.10 12.20
C VAL A 12 20.82 1.19 11.22
N LEU A 13 20.28 0.83 10.05
CA LEU A 13 19.90 1.82 9.03
C LEU A 13 18.75 2.68 9.55
N ALA A 14 19.02 3.95 9.83
CA ALA A 14 18.06 4.89 10.43
C ALA A 14 17.53 5.90 9.41
N GLY A 15 18.25 6.13 8.33
CA GLY A 15 17.86 7.01 7.24
C GLY A 15 19.00 7.21 6.24
N GLU A 16 18.87 8.22 5.37
CA GLU A 16 19.89 8.53 4.35
C GLU A 16 21.22 8.97 4.95
N ASN A 17 21.18 9.67 6.09
CA ASN A 17 22.35 10.23 6.76
C ASN A 17 23.37 9.17 7.23
N ASN A 18 22.93 7.95 7.54
CA ASN A 18 23.82 6.86 7.94
C ASN A 18 23.95 5.73 6.90
N PHE A 19 23.33 5.91 5.74
CA PHE A 19 23.27 4.91 4.66
C PHE A 19 24.65 4.49 4.16
N THR A 20 25.58 5.42 3.94
CA THR A 20 26.93 5.10 3.43
C THR A 20 27.74 4.25 4.41
N ILE A 21 27.67 4.59 5.70
CA ILE A 21 28.37 3.82 6.75
C ILE A 21 27.70 2.46 6.96
N TRP A 22 26.36 2.43 6.98
CA TRP A 22 25.59 1.20 7.03
C TRP A 22 25.96 0.25 5.90
N LYS A 23 26.02 0.77 4.66
CA LYS A 23 26.41 0.04 3.46
C LYS A 23 27.76 -0.65 3.65
N ILE A 24 28.80 0.07 4.05
CA ILE A 24 30.14 -0.52 4.21
C ILE A 24 30.13 -1.66 5.25
N ARG A 25 29.44 -1.47 6.37
CA ARG A 25 29.43 -2.45 7.47
C ARG A 25 28.54 -3.66 7.18
N ILE A 26 27.40 -3.48 6.51
CA ILE A 26 26.57 -4.62 6.07
C ILE A 26 27.32 -5.48 5.05
N LYS A 27 28.11 -4.87 4.15
CA LYS A 27 29.00 -5.62 3.25
C LYS A 27 29.97 -6.50 4.01
N ALA A 28 30.63 -5.93 5.03
CA ALA A 28 31.59 -6.66 5.86
C ALA A 28 30.91 -7.79 6.65
N LYS A 29 29.71 -7.56 7.22
CA LYS A 29 28.98 -8.60 7.96
C LYS A 29 28.53 -9.75 7.04
N LEU A 30 27.99 -9.45 5.86
CA LEU A 30 27.62 -10.47 4.86
C LEU A 30 28.84 -11.29 4.41
N ALA A 31 30.00 -10.65 4.23
CA ALA A 31 31.24 -11.35 3.90
C ALA A 31 31.71 -12.26 5.04
N SER A 32 31.68 -11.78 6.28
CA SER A 32 32.03 -12.57 7.47
C SER A 32 31.10 -13.77 7.67
N ALA A 33 29.83 -13.63 7.31
CA ALA A 33 28.82 -14.69 7.40
C ALA A 33 28.86 -15.68 6.21
N LYS A 34 29.78 -15.47 5.25
CA LYS A 34 29.93 -16.26 4.00
C LYS A 34 28.67 -16.27 3.12
N VAL A 35 27.86 -15.21 3.20
CA VAL A 35 26.63 -15.04 2.40
C VAL A 35 26.71 -13.85 1.45
N ALA A 36 27.84 -13.15 1.39
CA ALA A 36 28.05 -12.04 0.46
C ALA A 36 27.79 -12.44 -1.00
N GLY A 37 28.26 -13.61 -1.43
CA GLY A 37 28.07 -14.03 -2.82
C GLY A 37 26.61 -14.28 -3.18
N ILE A 38 25.80 -14.77 -2.23
CA ILE A 38 24.34 -14.87 -2.37
C ILE A 38 23.72 -13.47 -2.43
N ALA A 39 24.07 -12.62 -1.46
CA ALA A 39 23.50 -11.28 -1.32
C ALA A 39 23.76 -10.38 -2.54
N TYR A 40 24.92 -10.52 -3.19
CA TYR A 40 25.27 -9.79 -4.42
C TYR A 40 24.89 -10.53 -5.71
N GLY A 41 24.38 -11.77 -5.60
CA GLY A 41 23.99 -12.59 -6.75
C GLY A 41 25.17 -13.10 -7.58
N THR A 42 26.38 -13.17 -7.01
CA THR A 42 27.50 -13.88 -7.64
C THR A 42 27.34 -15.39 -7.50
N ASP A 43 26.68 -15.83 -6.43
CA ASP A 43 26.41 -17.22 -6.15
C ASP A 43 24.92 -17.50 -6.42
N THR A 44 24.58 -17.94 -7.62
CA THR A 44 23.21 -18.34 -7.97
C THR A 44 22.88 -19.73 -7.44
N ARG A 45 21.57 -20.05 -7.38
CA ARG A 45 21.07 -21.37 -6.96
C ARG A 45 21.72 -22.48 -7.78
N GLU A 46 21.85 -22.28 -9.09
CA GLU A 46 22.44 -23.23 -10.03
C GLU A 46 23.95 -23.37 -9.79
N SER A 47 24.67 -22.26 -9.59
CA SER A 47 26.12 -22.28 -9.36
C SER A 47 26.51 -23.02 -8.08
N ILE A 48 25.72 -22.85 -7.02
CA ILE A 48 25.93 -23.53 -5.74
C ILE A 48 25.53 -24.99 -5.83
N THR A 49 24.40 -25.29 -6.47
CA THR A 49 23.96 -26.68 -6.67
C THR A 49 24.99 -27.47 -7.49
N ALA A 50 25.55 -26.86 -8.54
CA ALA A 50 26.62 -27.44 -9.33
C ALA A 50 27.92 -27.62 -8.53
N ALA A 51 28.31 -26.64 -7.72
CA ALA A 51 29.49 -26.73 -6.86
C ALA A 51 29.36 -27.83 -5.79
N VAL A 52 28.18 -27.99 -5.19
CA VAL A 52 27.88 -29.06 -4.22
C VAL A 52 27.88 -30.43 -4.90
N ALA A 53 27.29 -30.54 -6.09
CA ALA A 53 27.33 -31.78 -6.88
C ALA A 53 28.77 -32.16 -7.30
N ALA A 54 29.58 -31.18 -7.70
CA ALA A 54 30.99 -31.38 -8.01
C ALA A 54 31.80 -31.81 -6.77
N ALA A 55 31.59 -31.15 -5.62
CA ALA A 55 32.23 -31.51 -4.35
C ALA A 55 31.85 -32.92 -3.89
N THR A 56 30.58 -33.32 -4.07
CA THR A 56 30.10 -34.67 -3.74
C THR A 56 30.76 -35.74 -4.62
N THR A 57 31.03 -35.42 -5.90
CA THR A 57 31.72 -36.31 -6.85
C THR A 57 33.22 -36.40 -6.56
N SER A 58 33.84 -35.31 -6.09
CA SER A 58 35.28 -35.26 -5.76
C SER A 58 35.62 -35.79 -4.35
N SER A 59 34.63 -36.05 -3.50
CA SER A 59 34.84 -36.47 -2.10
C SER A 59 35.22 -37.94 -1.90
N ILE A 60 35.50 -38.71 -2.96
CA ILE A 60 36.05 -40.08 -2.82
C ILE A 60 37.56 -40.07 -2.53
N SER A 61 38.28 -38.94 -2.67
CA SER A 61 39.71 -38.88 -2.31
C SER A 61 40.19 -37.46 -2.05
N ALA A 62 40.01 -36.93 -0.84
CA ALA A 62 40.96 -36.02 -0.18
C ALA A 62 40.38 -35.51 1.15
N ILE A 63 41.10 -35.78 2.23
CA ILE A 63 40.91 -35.17 3.54
C ILE A 63 41.51 -33.76 3.44
N GLY A 64 40.65 -32.74 3.46
CA GLY A 64 41.06 -31.34 3.64
C GLY A 64 40.86 -30.42 2.45
N SER A 65 39.63 -29.94 2.23
CA SER A 65 39.38 -28.59 1.71
C SER A 65 37.91 -28.20 1.88
N SER A 66 37.68 -27.00 2.44
CA SER A 66 36.42 -26.28 2.65
C SER A 66 35.13 -27.10 2.56
N THR A 67 34.74 -27.67 3.70
CA THR A 67 33.48 -28.33 3.97
C THR A 67 32.28 -27.43 3.64
N ILE A 68 31.77 -27.50 2.40
CA ILE A 68 30.39 -27.14 2.07
C ILE A 68 29.58 -28.38 2.42
N GLN A 69 28.84 -28.34 3.53
CA GLN A 69 28.03 -29.49 3.94
C GLN A 69 26.82 -29.62 2.99
N PRO A 70 26.26 -30.83 2.81
CA PRO A 70 24.96 -31.02 2.16
C PRO A 70 23.81 -30.20 2.79
N THR A 71 24.02 -29.66 4.00
CA THR A 71 23.15 -28.72 4.71
C THR A 71 23.36 -27.24 4.34
N ASP A 72 24.33 -26.86 3.50
CA ASP A 72 24.54 -25.50 2.99
C ASP A 72 23.74 -25.22 1.70
N SER A 73 22.46 -25.62 1.68
CA SER A 73 21.56 -25.30 0.56
C SER A 73 21.56 -23.80 0.30
N TRP A 74 21.50 -23.42 -0.97
CA TRP A 74 21.40 -22.02 -1.40
C TRP A 74 20.32 -21.28 -0.60
N ASP A 75 19.17 -21.92 -0.40
CA ASP A 75 18.03 -21.38 0.35
C ASP A 75 18.38 -20.99 1.80
N ILE A 76 19.22 -21.76 2.49
CA ILE A 76 19.61 -21.49 3.89
C ILE A 76 20.53 -20.26 3.96
N ARG A 77 21.43 -20.11 2.99
CA ARG A 77 22.33 -18.97 2.92
C ARG A 77 21.62 -17.70 2.46
N ASP A 78 20.64 -17.84 1.58
CA ASP A 78 19.75 -16.76 1.17
C ASP A 78 18.91 -16.25 2.34
N GLN A 79 18.24 -17.15 3.06
CA GLN A 79 17.51 -16.81 4.28
C GLN A 79 18.39 -16.13 5.34
N LYS A 80 19.64 -16.59 5.48
CA LYS A 80 20.62 -15.98 6.40
C LYS A 80 21.05 -14.58 5.93
N ALA A 81 21.25 -14.37 4.63
CA ALA A 81 21.52 -13.04 4.08
C ALA A 81 20.34 -12.09 4.36
N HIS A 82 19.11 -12.55 4.12
CA HIS A 82 17.88 -11.80 4.41
C HIS A 82 17.79 -11.42 5.89
N GLY A 83 18.01 -12.39 6.79
CA GLY A 83 17.99 -12.15 8.23
C GLY A 83 19.00 -11.10 8.68
N ILE A 84 20.24 -11.16 8.18
CA ILE A 84 21.29 -10.17 8.51
C ILE A 84 20.90 -8.76 8.02
N ILE A 85 20.30 -8.65 6.84
CA ILE A 85 19.85 -7.36 6.30
C ILE A 85 18.75 -6.79 7.18
N ILE A 86 17.73 -7.59 7.50
CA ILE A 86 16.60 -7.20 8.36
C ILE A 86 17.07 -6.80 9.76
N GLU A 87 17.95 -7.59 10.38
CA GLU A 87 18.52 -7.31 11.71
C GLU A 87 19.21 -5.95 11.78
N HIS A 88 19.72 -5.46 10.64
CA HIS A 88 20.39 -4.17 10.55
C HIS A 88 19.56 -3.06 9.93
N LEU A 89 18.27 -3.26 9.70
CA LEU A 89 17.32 -2.18 9.46
C LEU A 89 16.83 -1.65 10.80
N SER A 90 16.70 -0.33 10.97
CA SER A 90 16.33 0.21 12.28
C SER A 90 14.86 0.06 12.54
N ASP A 91 14.54 -0.25 13.79
CA ASP A 91 13.16 -0.21 14.27
C ASP A 91 12.58 1.19 14.03
N SER A 92 13.38 2.26 14.15
CA SER A 92 12.96 3.62 13.79
C SER A 92 12.59 3.78 12.31
N LEU A 93 13.35 3.19 11.39
CA LEU A 93 13.01 3.18 9.96
C LEU A 93 11.72 2.38 9.71
N MET A 94 11.57 1.21 10.35
CA MET A 94 10.34 0.42 10.26
C MET A 94 9.13 1.15 10.87
N MET A 95 9.32 1.88 11.98
CA MET A 95 8.27 2.64 12.66
C MET A 95 7.90 3.90 11.88
N ASN A 96 8.87 4.60 11.29
CA ASN A 96 8.62 5.74 10.40
C ASN A 96 7.94 5.32 9.09
N MET A 97 8.11 4.07 8.69
CA MET A 97 7.36 3.48 7.60
C MET A 97 5.96 3.02 8.00
N ARG A 98 5.53 3.14 9.26
CA ARG A 98 4.14 2.81 9.57
C ARG A 98 3.24 3.89 9.00
N TRP A 99 2.39 3.53 8.07
CA TRP A 99 1.29 4.38 7.66
C TRP A 99 0.26 4.37 8.78
N ASP A 100 -0.05 5.55 9.32
CA ASP A 100 -0.95 5.72 10.47
C ASP A 100 -2.43 5.77 10.07
N GLY A 101 -2.73 5.70 8.77
CA GLY A 101 -4.09 5.80 8.24
C GLY A 101 -4.68 7.21 8.36
N THR A 102 -3.88 8.22 8.73
CA THR A 102 -4.36 9.59 8.82
C THR A 102 -4.59 10.17 7.42
N VAL A 103 -5.67 10.93 7.28
CA VAL A 103 -6.15 11.52 6.02
C VAL A 103 -5.17 12.55 5.42
N GLY A 104 -4.06 12.86 6.09
CA GLY A 104 -3.08 13.88 5.70
C GLY A 104 -1.96 13.40 4.77
N GLU A 105 -1.49 12.15 4.93
CA GLU A 105 -0.50 11.53 4.04
C GLU A 105 -1.24 10.60 3.07
N PRO A 106 -1.30 10.93 1.77
CA PRO A 106 -2.01 10.08 0.84
C PRO A 106 -1.30 8.72 0.78
N LEU A 107 -2.08 7.65 0.88
CA LEU A 107 -1.60 6.26 0.82
C LEU A 107 -0.65 6.00 -0.37
N THR A 108 -0.83 6.74 -1.46
CA THR A 108 0.06 6.71 -2.63
C THR A 108 1.48 7.18 -2.34
N ASP A 109 1.65 8.23 -1.53
CA ASP A 109 2.96 8.76 -1.16
C ASP A 109 3.69 7.76 -0.26
N HIS A 110 2.95 7.11 0.64
CA HIS A 110 3.46 6.00 1.43
C HIS A 110 3.94 4.81 0.58
N ILE A 111 3.11 4.35 -0.37
CA ILE A 111 3.46 3.25 -1.29
C ILE A 111 4.68 3.61 -2.14
N THR A 112 4.77 4.86 -2.62
CA THR A 112 5.94 5.31 -3.41
C THR A 112 7.21 5.41 -2.56
N CYS A 113 7.11 5.85 -1.30
CA CYS A 113 8.22 5.85 -0.35
C CYS A 113 8.80 4.44 -0.16
N ILE A 114 7.94 3.44 0.11
CA ILE A 114 8.37 2.04 0.29
C ILE A 114 8.99 1.48 -0.99
N ARG A 115 8.39 1.77 -2.16
CA ARG A 115 8.96 1.35 -3.45
C ARG A 115 10.34 1.97 -3.70
N SER A 116 10.52 3.24 -3.36
CA SER A 116 11.80 3.93 -3.49
C SER A 116 12.87 3.27 -2.60
N LEU A 117 12.55 2.99 -1.33
CA LEU A 117 13.45 2.26 -0.44
C LEU A 117 13.77 0.86 -1.00
N GLY A 118 12.76 0.10 -1.42
CA GLY A 118 12.97 -1.22 -2.03
C GLY A 118 13.92 -1.16 -3.22
N SER A 119 13.77 -0.14 -4.07
CA SER A 119 14.64 0.09 -5.23
C SER A 119 16.08 0.46 -4.82
N GLN A 120 16.23 1.31 -3.81
CA GLN A 120 17.52 1.71 -3.25
C GLN A 120 18.25 0.53 -2.60
N LEU A 121 17.51 -0.32 -1.89
CA LEU A 121 17.99 -1.55 -1.29
C LEU A 121 18.42 -2.58 -2.36
N ARG A 122 17.57 -2.81 -3.36
CA ARG A 122 17.84 -3.72 -4.50
C ARG A 122 19.02 -3.28 -5.36
N SER A 123 19.22 -1.98 -5.52
CA SER A 123 20.40 -1.41 -6.19
C SER A 123 21.71 -1.82 -5.51
N MET A 124 21.67 -2.10 -4.21
CA MET A 124 22.86 -2.45 -3.43
C MET A 124 23.02 -3.94 -3.16
N ILE A 125 21.91 -4.64 -2.95
CA ILE A 125 21.88 -6.03 -2.53
C ILE A 125 20.86 -6.75 -3.42
N LYS A 126 21.36 -7.67 -4.24
CA LYS A 126 20.59 -8.34 -5.28
C LYS A 126 19.64 -9.41 -4.72
N SER A 127 19.89 -9.89 -3.51
CA SER A 127 18.95 -10.78 -2.80
C SER A 127 17.67 -10.06 -2.36
N ILE A 128 17.62 -8.72 -2.37
CA ILE A 128 16.40 -7.98 -2.04
C ILE A 128 15.43 -8.06 -3.21
N ASP A 129 14.59 -9.09 -3.14
CA ASP A 129 13.60 -9.40 -4.16
C ASP A 129 12.34 -8.54 -4.01
N ASP A 130 11.43 -8.69 -4.97
CA ASP A 130 10.17 -7.97 -4.98
C ASP A 130 9.26 -8.40 -3.82
N GLU A 131 9.38 -9.66 -3.41
CA GLU A 131 8.70 -10.26 -2.27
C GLU A 131 9.07 -9.59 -0.96
N PHE A 132 10.36 -9.34 -0.71
CA PHE A 132 10.79 -8.57 0.46
C PHE A 132 10.11 -7.19 0.55
N THR A 133 10.03 -6.47 -0.57
CA THR A 133 9.43 -5.13 -0.61
C THR A 133 7.92 -5.20 -0.42
N ALA A 134 7.29 -6.26 -0.94
CA ALA A 134 5.87 -6.54 -0.75
C ALA A 134 5.54 -6.82 0.72
N PHE A 135 6.37 -7.62 1.40
CA PHE A 135 6.23 -7.85 2.84
C PHE A 135 6.45 -6.57 3.65
N LEU A 136 7.46 -5.77 3.30
CA LEU A 136 7.71 -4.48 3.96
C LEU A 136 6.49 -3.56 3.84
N LEU A 137 5.88 -3.47 2.65
CA LEU A 137 4.62 -2.75 2.45
C LEU A 137 3.48 -3.32 3.29
N LEU A 138 3.34 -4.64 3.39
CA LEU A 138 2.25 -5.26 4.14
C LEU A 138 2.36 -5.03 5.66
N HIS A 139 3.58 -5.05 6.18
CA HIS A 139 3.87 -4.80 7.61
C HIS A 139 3.87 -3.31 7.96
N SER A 140 3.95 -2.43 6.96
CA SER A 140 3.84 -0.98 7.13
C SER A 140 2.42 -0.48 7.43
N LEU A 141 1.41 -1.28 7.08
CA LEU A 141 0.00 -0.91 7.26
C LEU A 141 -0.42 -0.88 8.74
N PRO A 142 -1.49 -0.14 9.10
CA PRO A 142 -2.08 -0.19 10.43
C PRO A 142 -2.40 -1.62 10.89
N ASN A 143 -2.39 -1.84 12.20
CA ASN A 143 -2.79 -3.12 12.80
C ASN A 143 -4.30 -3.21 13.06
N GLU A 144 -5.03 -2.13 12.80
CA GLU A 144 -6.48 -2.06 12.96
C GLU A 144 -7.21 -2.56 11.71
N ASP A 145 -8.47 -2.94 11.88
CA ASP A 145 -9.34 -3.25 10.75
C ASP A 145 -9.59 -2.00 9.89
N PRO A 146 -9.72 -2.15 8.55
CA PRO A 146 -9.74 -3.40 7.78
C PRO A 146 -8.36 -3.89 7.30
N TRP A 147 -7.28 -3.20 7.67
CA TRP A 147 -5.93 -3.44 7.17
C TRP A 147 -5.33 -4.74 7.73
N SER A 148 -5.64 -5.10 8.97
CA SER A 148 -5.30 -6.39 9.56
C SER A 148 -5.97 -7.56 8.84
N THR A 149 -7.26 -7.43 8.51
CA THR A 149 -8.02 -8.42 7.73
C THR A 149 -7.51 -8.52 6.29
N LEU A 150 -7.18 -7.40 5.65
CA LEU A 150 -6.55 -7.40 4.33
C LEU A 150 -5.19 -8.11 4.37
N ARG A 151 -4.37 -7.83 5.38
CA ARG A 151 -3.06 -8.47 5.57
C ARG A 151 -3.19 -9.98 5.67
N THR A 152 -4.06 -10.49 6.53
CA THR A 152 -4.27 -11.94 6.67
C THR A 152 -4.84 -12.55 5.39
N SER A 153 -5.76 -11.87 4.71
CA SER A 153 -6.32 -12.31 3.42
C SER A 153 -5.24 -12.43 2.33
N ILE A 154 -4.36 -11.43 2.21
CA ILE A 154 -3.24 -11.46 1.26
C ILE A 154 -2.32 -12.64 1.56
N LEU A 155 -1.88 -12.79 2.82
CA LEU A 155 -0.95 -13.86 3.23
C LEU A 155 -1.53 -15.26 3.00
N ASN A 156 -2.83 -15.46 3.24
CA ASN A 156 -3.49 -16.75 3.04
C ASN A 156 -3.79 -17.07 1.57
N SER A 157 -3.79 -16.06 0.68
CA SER A 157 -4.09 -16.23 -0.74
C SER A 157 -2.88 -16.59 -1.60
N ILE A 158 -1.68 -16.65 -1.00
CA ILE A 158 -0.43 -16.93 -1.73
C ILE A 158 -0.40 -18.42 -2.13
N PRO A 159 -0.35 -18.74 -3.43
CA PRO A 159 -0.20 -20.12 -3.89
C PRO A 159 1.13 -20.70 -3.40
N ALA A 160 1.16 -22.00 -3.06
CA ALA A 160 2.33 -22.68 -2.48
C ALA A 160 3.64 -22.59 -3.31
N ASN A 161 3.54 -22.23 -4.60
CA ASN A 161 4.69 -22.11 -5.50
C ASN A 161 4.87 -20.70 -6.10
N SER A 162 4.17 -19.69 -5.56
CA SER A 162 4.23 -18.32 -6.07
C SER A 162 4.74 -17.37 -5.00
N LYS A 163 5.65 -16.47 -5.41
CA LYS A 163 6.14 -15.39 -4.56
C LYS A 163 5.13 -14.24 -4.54
N LEU A 164 5.00 -13.58 -3.40
CA LEU A 164 4.26 -12.33 -3.30
C LEU A 164 4.99 -11.24 -4.10
N THR A 165 4.26 -10.46 -4.91
CA THR A 165 4.86 -9.34 -5.65
C THR A 165 4.37 -8.01 -5.10
N PHE A 166 5.21 -6.99 -5.18
CA PHE A 166 4.87 -5.65 -4.71
C PHE A 166 3.64 -5.10 -5.44
N ALA A 167 3.57 -5.35 -6.76
CA ALA A 167 2.46 -4.90 -7.60
C ALA A 167 1.11 -5.53 -7.20
N ASP A 168 1.10 -6.81 -6.82
CA ASP A 168 -0.12 -7.48 -6.33
C ASP A 168 -0.58 -6.87 -4.99
N VAL A 169 0.35 -6.71 -4.04
CA VAL A 169 0.05 -6.10 -2.73
C VAL A 169 -0.46 -4.68 -2.89
N GLU A 170 0.22 -3.85 -3.68
CA GLU A 170 -0.20 -2.49 -3.99
C GLU A 170 -1.60 -2.43 -4.60
N THR A 171 -1.89 -3.30 -5.57
CA THR A 171 -3.20 -3.34 -6.23
C THR A 171 -4.30 -3.62 -5.21
N ARG A 172 -4.10 -4.62 -4.34
CA ARG A 172 -5.10 -4.99 -3.32
C ARG A 172 -5.25 -3.92 -2.24
N ILE A 173 -4.17 -3.27 -1.82
CA ILE A 173 -4.19 -2.13 -0.90
C ILE A 173 -4.97 -0.95 -1.50
N THR A 174 -4.70 -0.62 -2.76
CA THR A 174 -5.37 0.48 -3.47
C THR A 174 -6.87 0.19 -3.67
N LEU A 175 -7.22 -1.06 -3.99
CA LEU A 175 -8.61 -1.49 -4.08
C LEU A 175 -9.33 -1.39 -2.73
N GLN A 176 -8.69 -1.80 -1.63
CA GLN A 176 -9.25 -1.68 -0.28
C GLN A 176 -9.41 -0.21 0.12
N ALA A 177 -8.46 0.66 -0.18
CA ALA A 177 -8.58 2.10 0.09
C ALA A 177 -9.74 2.73 -0.68
N THR A 178 -9.90 2.34 -1.95
CA THR A 178 -10.99 2.83 -2.81
C THR A 178 -12.36 2.33 -2.32
N SER A 179 -12.44 1.07 -1.89
CA SER A 179 -13.67 0.50 -1.32
C SER A 179 -14.04 1.19 0.01
N MET A 180 -13.06 1.52 0.85
CA MET A 180 -13.28 2.29 2.09
C MET A 180 -13.78 3.70 1.80
N SER A 181 -13.16 4.41 0.85
CA SER A 181 -13.61 5.75 0.43
C SER A 181 -15.04 5.74 -0.14
N SER A 182 -15.41 4.66 -0.83
CA SER A 182 -16.76 4.51 -1.38
C SER A 182 -17.77 4.00 -0.35
N THR A 183 -17.37 3.25 0.68
CA THR A 183 -18.23 2.95 1.84
C THR A 183 -18.50 4.17 2.71
N VAL A 184 -17.59 5.15 2.81
CA VAL A 184 -17.91 6.45 3.44
C VAL A 184 -18.94 7.23 2.62
N SER A 185 -18.95 7.03 1.29
CA SER A 185 -19.95 7.62 0.40
C SER A 185 -21.29 6.83 0.40
N SER A 186 -21.29 5.53 0.71
CA SER A 186 -22.49 4.68 0.76
C SER A 186 -23.04 4.42 2.16
N ALA A 187 -22.31 4.70 3.24
CA ALA A 187 -22.79 4.59 4.62
C ALA A 187 -23.55 5.84 5.09
N SER A 188 -23.86 6.78 4.19
CA SER A 188 -24.76 7.90 4.44
C SER A 188 -26.14 7.66 3.84
N THR A 189 -26.77 6.51 4.13
CA THR A 189 -28.23 6.34 4.00
C THR A 189 -28.80 5.65 5.24
N THR A 190 -28.51 6.18 6.43
CA THR A 190 -29.45 6.14 7.56
C THR A 190 -29.07 7.21 8.59
N ALA A 191 -29.78 8.34 8.51
CA ALA A 191 -30.03 9.30 9.59
C ALA A 191 -28.85 9.84 10.44
N LEU A 192 -28.08 10.79 9.90
CA LEU A 192 -27.94 12.15 10.45
C LEU A 192 -27.10 13.00 9.47
N ALA A 193 -27.77 13.92 8.78
CA ALA A 193 -27.12 14.80 7.81
C ALA A 193 -26.30 15.88 8.52
N SER A 194 -24.97 15.71 8.54
CA SER A 194 -24.04 16.83 8.69
C SER A 194 -24.16 17.71 7.45
N LYS A 195 -24.92 18.79 7.61
CA LYS A 195 -25.26 19.80 6.63
C LYS A 195 -24.00 20.43 6.03
N ALA A 196 -23.52 19.90 4.91
CA ALA A 196 -22.69 20.68 4.00
C ALA A 196 -23.56 21.85 3.49
N MET A 197 -23.23 23.08 3.88
CA MET A 197 -23.90 24.28 3.38
C MET A 197 -23.74 24.28 1.86
N LYS A 198 -24.85 24.08 1.14
CA LYS A 198 -24.86 24.18 -0.31
C LYS A 198 -24.91 25.67 -0.64
N HIS A 199 -23.86 26.20 -1.25
CA HIS A 199 -23.82 27.59 -1.65
C HIS A 199 -24.71 27.79 -2.89
N CYS A 200 -25.60 28.77 -2.84
CA CYS A 200 -26.37 29.25 -3.98
C CYS A 200 -25.95 30.68 -4.27
N GLU A 201 -25.58 30.99 -5.51
CA GLU A 201 -25.19 32.36 -5.90
C GLU A 201 -26.30 33.41 -5.67
N VAL A 202 -27.57 32.97 -5.62
CA VAL A 202 -28.73 33.85 -5.40
C VAL A 202 -29.00 34.08 -3.91
N HIS A 203 -28.66 33.12 -3.04
CA HIS A 203 -29.07 33.10 -1.64
C HIS A 203 -27.90 32.96 -0.64
N GLY A 204 -26.66 32.87 -1.11
CA GLY A 204 -25.47 32.61 -0.30
C GLY A 204 -25.50 31.21 0.33
N ASP A 205 -25.24 31.13 1.63
CA ASP A 205 -25.26 29.87 2.39
C ASP A 205 -26.69 29.40 2.63
N CYS A 206 -27.16 28.48 1.79
CA CYS A 206 -28.50 27.94 1.94
C CYS A 206 -28.52 26.41 1.80
N GLY A 207 -29.70 25.81 1.94
CA GLY A 207 -29.84 24.35 1.97
C GLY A 207 -29.78 23.66 0.60
N HIS A 208 -29.56 24.41 -0.49
CA HIS A 208 -29.70 23.93 -1.86
C HIS A 208 -28.64 24.53 -2.80
N SER A 209 -28.36 23.88 -3.93
CA SER A 209 -27.40 24.38 -4.92
C SER A 209 -28.03 25.43 -5.84
N THR A 210 -27.20 26.18 -6.58
CA THR A 210 -27.67 27.11 -7.62
C THR A 210 -28.52 26.40 -8.70
N GLU A 211 -28.16 25.16 -9.04
CA GLU A 211 -28.91 24.31 -9.98
C GLU A 211 -30.35 24.05 -9.48
N ASP A 212 -30.49 23.66 -8.20
CA ASP A 212 -31.77 23.41 -7.55
C ASP A 212 -32.64 24.68 -7.50
N CYS A 213 -32.01 25.85 -7.27
CA CYS A 213 -32.69 27.14 -7.25
C CYS A 213 -33.29 27.50 -8.61
N ASN A 214 -32.54 27.27 -9.69
CA ASN A 214 -32.99 27.54 -11.05
C ASN A 214 -34.15 26.61 -11.44
N ALA A 215 -34.07 25.33 -11.09
CA ALA A 215 -35.16 24.37 -11.32
C ALA A 215 -36.44 24.77 -10.57
N LEU A 216 -36.33 25.19 -9.30
CA LEU A 216 -37.47 25.68 -8.51
C LEU A 216 -38.07 26.97 -9.07
N LYS A 217 -37.24 27.88 -9.58
CA LYS A 217 -37.68 29.12 -10.22
C LYS A 217 -38.45 28.82 -11.51
N ALA A 218 -37.92 27.94 -12.36
CA ALA A 218 -38.57 27.49 -13.59
C ALA A 218 -39.92 26.81 -13.32
N ALA A 219 -39.98 25.95 -12.30
CA ALA A 219 -41.22 25.28 -11.90
C ALA A 219 -42.27 26.27 -11.34
N LYS A 220 -41.84 27.32 -10.62
CA LYS A 220 -42.75 28.38 -10.15
C LYS A 220 -43.31 29.21 -11.30
N SER A 221 -42.49 29.60 -12.28
CA SER A 221 -42.95 30.34 -13.46
C SER A 221 -43.93 29.53 -14.33
N ALA A 222 -43.72 28.22 -14.44
CA ALA A 222 -44.66 27.34 -15.14
C ALA A 222 -46.02 27.25 -14.42
N ARG A 223 -46.02 27.22 -13.08
CA ARG A 223 -47.26 27.19 -12.28
C ARG A 223 -48.05 28.50 -12.31
N SER A 224 -47.39 29.65 -12.39
CA SER A 224 -48.08 30.94 -12.55
C SER A 224 -48.70 31.11 -13.94
N ALA A 225 -48.06 30.58 -15.00
CA ALA A 225 -48.63 30.58 -16.35
C ALA A 225 -49.89 29.70 -16.45
N GLY A 226 -49.90 28.53 -15.80
CA GLY A 226 -51.07 27.64 -15.77
C GLY A 226 -52.28 28.20 -15.01
N LYS A 227 -52.06 29.06 -13.99
CA LYS A 227 -53.15 29.71 -13.24
C LYS A 227 -53.81 30.86 -14.02
N ALA A 228 -53.06 31.57 -14.86
CA ALA A 228 -53.61 32.64 -15.70
C ALA A 228 -54.52 32.09 -16.82
N ALA A 229 -54.22 30.90 -17.37
CA ALA A 229 -55.05 30.27 -18.39
C ALA A 229 -56.39 29.75 -17.85
N LYS A 230 -56.45 29.30 -16.59
CA LYS A 230 -57.68 28.75 -15.97
C LYS A 230 -58.70 29.81 -15.52
N ALA A 231 -58.26 31.05 -15.31
CA ALA A 231 -59.14 32.16 -14.93
C ALA A 231 -59.98 32.71 -16.11
N LYS A 232 -59.60 32.44 -17.36
CA LYS A 232 -60.31 32.95 -18.55
C LYS A 232 -61.43 32.02 -19.07
N VAL A 233 -61.49 30.76 -18.62
CA VAL A 233 -62.49 29.76 -19.08
C VAL A 233 -63.77 29.75 -18.23
N LYS A 234 -63.75 30.30 -17.01
CA LYS A 234 -64.92 30.31 -16.08
C LYS A 234 -65.86 31.52 -16.28
N ALA A 235 -65.74 32.29 -17.38
CA ALA A 235 -66.59 33.47 -17.64
C ALA A 235 -67.52 33.33 -18.86
N GLN A 236 -67.59 32.15 -19.51
CA GLN A 236 -68.39 31.95 -20.73
C GLN A 236 -69.43 30.83 -20.67
N ILE A 237 -69.75 30.27 -19.49
CA ILE A 237 -70.77 29.22 -19.37
C ILE A 237 -71.71 29.55 -18.20
N SER A 238 -72.78 30.30 -18.50
CA SER A 238 -74.02 30.50 -17.72
C SER A 238 -75.05 31.00 -18.74
N GLU A 239 -75.64 30.11 -19.55
CA GLU A 239 -77.05 29.62 -19.48
C GLU A 239 -78.15 30.67 -19.78
N PRO A 240 -79.37 30.32 -20.23
CA PRO A 240 -79.89 29.05 -20.77
C PRO A 240 -80.81 29.18 -22.02
N ASP A 241 -81.03 28.04 -22.69
CA ASP A 241 -82.15 27.76 -23.58
C ASP A 241 -83.47 27.76 -22.81
N SER A 242 -84.51 28.38 -23.36
CA SER A 242 -85.87 28.40 -22.79
C SER A 242 -86.86 28.04 -23.91
N ASP A 243 -87.45 26.85 -23.79
CA ASP A 243 -88.43 26.24 -24.69
C ASP A 243 -89.84 26.27 -24.05
N SER A 244 -90.90 26.12 -24.87
CA SER A 244 -92.37 26.18 -24.64
C SER A 244 -93.01 27.53 -25.07
N ASP A 245 -93.99 27.62 -25.97
CA ASP A 245 -95.09 26.72 -26.40
C ASP A 245 -95.38 26.92 -27.91
#